data_AF-A0A8S3FDD6-F1
#
_entry.id   AF-A0A8S3FDD6-F1
#
_cell.length_a   1.000
_cell.length_b   1.000
_cell.length_c   1.000
_cell.angle_alpha   90.00
_cell.angle_beta   90.00
_cell.angle_gamma   90.00
#
_symmetry.space_group_name_H-M   'P 1'
#
loop_
_entity.id
_entity.type
_entity.pdbx_description
1 polymer ?
#
loop_
_entity_poly.entity_id
_entity_poly.type
_entity_poly.pdbx_seq_one_letter_code
_entity_poly.pdbx_strand_id
1 'polypeptide(L)'
;FFFQDQSSLKGKIYAYFDLNNRVSNLFLILPAYLLFYGGLVLRFAQTNSESFTAARIVMAFDLQLWFISSTLFIGIDSNLGPNLVMIRKMTNNLLLFIIIIIIFIFGYGITSRSMIAYNTIDFNSRAFLREIFYPAYYFVLGSFDGELEKLNSKPEASTHIATHILFAFHMLFVNILLVNLLIGLFSFTITDIQTQARYIWAYDRCNIIRTYTARPA
;
A
#
# COMPACT_ATOMS: atom_id res chain seq x y z
N PHE A 1 2.15 26.87 -31.94
CA PHE A 1 0.69 27.00 -31.95
C PHE A 1 0.15 26.37 -30.67
N PHE A 2 0.16 27.08 -29.53
CA PHE A 2 -0.61 26.75 -28.30
C PHE A 2 -0.48 27.94 -27.32
N PHE A 3 -0.85 29.12 -27.81
CA PHE A 3 -1.34 30.20 -26.96
C PHE A 3 -2.84 30.22 -27.18
N GLN A 4 -3.57 29.39 -26.42
CA GLN A 4 -5.02 29.45 -26.42
C GLN A 4 -5.46 29.68 -24.97
N ASP A 5 -5.87 30.93 -24.74
CA ASP A 5 -6.59 31.48 -23.59
C ASP A 5 -6.42 30.79 -22.22
N GLN A 6 -5.42 31.25 -21.47
CA GLN A 6 -5.25 30.99 -20.04
C GLN A 6 -6.24 31.80 -19.15
N SER A 7 -7.26 32.43 -19.73
CA SER A 7 -8.20 33.32 -19.00
C SER A 7 -9.35 32.57 -18.31
N SER A 8 -9.68 31.36 -18.75
CA SER A 8 -10.78 30.57 -18.17
C SER A 8 -10.35 29.80 -16.92
N LEU A 9 -11.12 29.92 -15.84
CA LEU A 9 -10.97 29.15 -14.59
C LEU A 9 -10.88 27.64 -14.86
N LYS A 10 -11.67 27.12 -15.80
CA LYS A 10 -11.61 25.72 -16.23
C LYS A 10 -10.27 25.41 -16.91
N GLY A 11 -9.79 26.30 -17.79
CA GLY A 11 -8.48 26.15 -18.45
C GLY A 11 -7.32 26.16 -17.45
N LYS A 12 -7.38 26.99 -16.40
CA LYS A 12 -6.39 26.97 -15.31
C LYS A 12 -6.48 25.71 -14.47
N ILE A 13 -7.69 25.22 -14.18
CA ILE A 13 -7.89 23.96 -13.43
C ILE A 13 -7.41 22.76 -14.26
N TYR A 14 -7.74 22.69 -15.55
CA TYR A 14 -7.25 21.65 -16.45
C TYR A 14 -5.73 21.73 -16.63
N ALA A 15 -5.15 22.92 -16.81
CA ALA A 15 -3.68 23.07 -16.85
C ALA A 15 -3.01 22.72 -15.50
N TYR A 16 -3.73 22.88 -14.39
CA TYR A 16 -3.28 22.44 -13.07
C TYR A 16 -3.38 20.91 -12.90
N PHE A 17 -4.35 20.26 -13.56
CA PHE A 17 -4.62 18.82 -13.52
C PHE A 17 -3.85 18.02 -14.58
N ASP A 18 -3.53 18.61 -15.74
CA ASP A 18 -2.85 17.97 -16.88
C ASP A 18 -1.34 17.80 -16.65
N LEU A 19 -0.81 18.46 -15.62
CA LEU A 19 0.54 18.23 -15.14
C LEU A 19 0.60 16.91 -14.35
N ASN A 20 0.55 15.79 -15.07
CA ASN A 20 0.45 14.38 -14.63
C ASN A 20 1.24 14.02 -13.34
N ASN A 21 2.37 14.67 -13.07
CA ASN A 21 3.17 14.45 -11.87
C ASN A 21 2.68 15.19 -10.60
N ARG A 22 1.92 16.29 -10.72
CA ARG A 22 1.30 16.98 -9.58
C ARG A 22 -0.01 16.34 -9.11
N VAL A 23 -0.75 15.65 -9.97
CA VAL A 23 -1.98 14.93 -9.60
C VAL A 23 -1.68 13.81 -8.60
N SER A 24 -0.56 13.10 -8.76
CA SER A 24 -0.12 12.10 -7.78
C SER A 24 0.18 12.71 -6.40
N ASN A 25 0.76 13.91 -6.37
CA ASN A 25 1.02 14.62 -5.11
C ASN A 25 -0.28 15.14 -4.48
N LEU A 26 -1.21 15.62 -5.31
CA LEU A 26 -2.52 16.09 -4.86
C LEU A 26 -3.35 14.98 -4.22
N PHE A 27 -3.28 13.76 -4.78
CA PHE A 27 -3.95 12.58 -4.24
C PHE A 27 -3.46 12.19 -2.84
N LEU A 28 -2.22 12.51 -2.46
CA LEU A 28 -1.68 12.26 -1.13
C LEU A 28 -1.90 13.43 -0.16
N ILE A 29 -1.72 14.67 -0.65
CA ILE A 29 -1.75 15.88 0.19
C ILE A 29 -3.19 16.25 0.59
N LEU A 30 -4.18 16.09 -0.31
CA LEU A 30 -5.56 16.43 0.02
C LEU A 30 -6.15 15.55 1.13
N PRO A 31 -6.03 14.21 1.09
CA PRO A 31 -6.49 13.37 2.20
C PRO A 31 -5.76 13.65 3.51
N ALA A 32 -4.45 13.92 3.47
CA ALA A 32 -3.69 14.30 4.66
C ALA A 32 -4.24 15.59 5.26
N TYR A 33 -4.44 16.63 4.46
CA TYR A 33 -5.05 17.88 4.93
C TYR A 33 -6.45 17.64 5.51
N LEU A 34 -7.31 16.90 4.80
CA LEU A 34 -8.67 16.58 5.28
C LEU A 34 -8.66 15.80 6.60
N LEU A 35 -7.78 14.80 6.74
CA LEU A 35 -7.62 14.02 7.97
C LEU A 35 -7.07 14.87 9.12
N PHE A 36 -6.16 15.79 8.84
CA PHE A 36 -5.63 16.73 9.83
C PHE A 36 -6.73 17.63 10.40
N TYR A 37 -7.54 18.29 9.56
CA TYR A 37 -8.65 19.12 10.05
C TYR A 37 -9.75 18.28 10.69
N GLY A 38 -10.07 17.11 10.13
CA GLY A 38 -11.01 16.16 10.75
C GLY A 38 -10.56 15.73 12.14
N GLY A 39 -9.28 15.39 12.30
CA GLY A 39 -8.66 15.05 13.57
C GLY A 39 -8.65 16.21 14.57
N LEU A 40 -8.39 17.44 14.10
CA LEU A 40 -8.48 18.65 14.93
C LEU A 40 -9.91 18.90 15.42
N VAL A 41 -10.90 18.81 14.53
CA VAL A 41 -12.31 18.99 14.91
C VAL A 41 -12.72 17.93 15.94
N LEU A 42 -12.35 16.67 15.74
CA LEU A 42 -12.60 15.59 16.71
C LEU A 42 -11.91 15.84 18.05
N ARG A 43 -10.74 16.49 18.04
CA ARG A 43 -10.01 16.87 19.26
C ARG A 43 -10.67 18.02 20.01
N PHE A 44 -11.18 19.04 19.30
CA PHE A 44 -11.86 20.19 19.91
C PHE A 44 -13.29 19.89 20.35
N ALA A 45 -13.99 18.97 19.67
CA ALA A 45 -15.33 18.51 20.02
C ALA A 45 -15.31 17.50 21.19
N GLN A 46 -14.50 17.78 22.22
CA GLN A 46 -14.06 16.89 23.29
C GLN A 46 -15.18 16.56 24.31
N THR A 47 -16.29 16.01 23.82
CA THR A 47 -17.51 15.74 24.60
C THR A 47 -17.52 14.34 25.23
N ASN A 48 -16.87 13.34 24.61
CA ASN A 48 -16.87 11.93 25.06
C ASN A 48 -15.46 11.31 25.08
N SER A 49 -15.23 10.32 25.96
CA SER A 49 -13.97 9.56 26.06
C SER A 49 -13.64 8.78 24.77
N GLU A 50 -14.65 8.26 24.06
CA GLU A 50 -14.48 7.56 22.78
C GLU A 50 -13.96 8.48 21.67
N SER A 51 -14.44 9.73 21.63
CA SER A 51 -13.99 10.74 20.67
C SER A 51 -12.52 11.10 20.84
N PHE A 52 -12.01 11.06 22.09
CA PHE A 52 -10.61 11.28 22.37
C PHE A 52 -9.71 10.16 21.82
N THR A 53 -10.11 8.90 22.00
CA THR A 53 -9.39 7.75 21.43
C THR A 53 -9.40 7.80 19.91
N ALA A 54 -10.55 8.08 19.30
CA ALA A 54 -10.66 8.23 17.85
C ALA A 54 -9.76 9.36 17.30
N ALA A 55 -9.74 10.53 17.95
CA ALA A 55 -8.88 11.64 17.54
C ALA A 55 -7.39 11.28 17.59
N ARG A 56 -6.94 10.54 18.61
CA ARG A 56 -5.55 10.06 18.70
C ARG A 56 -5.18 9.11 17.56
N ILE A 57 -6.08 8.18 17.22
CA ILE A 57 -5.87 7.23 16.12
C ILE A 57 -5.81 7.98 14.79
N VAL A 58 -6.75 8.90 14.54
CA VAL A 58 -6.80 9.70 13.30
C VAL A 58 -5.53 10.56 13.15
N MET A 59 -5.08 11.24 14.21
CA MET A 59 -3.85 12.03 14.16
C MET A 59 -2.60 11.16 13.95
N ALA A 60 -2.58 9.92 14.44
CA ALA A 60 -1.46 9.01 14.19
C ALA A 60 -1.40 8.58 12.71
N PHE A 61 -2.54 8.26 12.09
CA PHE A 61 -2.60 7.97 10.66
C PHE A 61 -2.29 9.21 9.79
N ASP A 62 -2.74 10.39 10.21
CA ASP A 62 -2.39 11.64 9.56
C ASP A 62 -0.87 11.88 9.53
N LEU A 63 -0.20 11.66 10.67
CA LEU A 63 1.26 11.75 10.74
C LEU A 63 1.95 10.78 9.77
N GLN A 64 1.44 9.55 9.63
CA GLN A 64 1.98 8.58 8.67
C GLN A 64 1.83 9.07 7.22
N LEU A 65 0.70 9.68 6.86
CA LEU A 65 0.49 10.28 5.54
C LEU A 65 1.42 11.47 5.29
N TRP A 66 1.69 12.28 6.31
CA TRP A 66 2.68 13.35 6.22
C TRP A 66 4.10 12.85 5.98
N PHE A 67 4.49 11.71 6.59
CA PHE A 67 5.78 11.08 6.30
C PHE A 67 5.85 10.54 4.86
N ILE A 68 4.80 9.86 4.39
CA ILE A 68 4.71 9.42 3.00
C ILE A 68 4.81 10.62 2.06
N SER A 69 4.12 11.72 2.37
CA SER A 69 4.16 12.97 1.60
C SER A 69 5.54 13.63 1.60
N SER A 70 6.28 13.54 2.70
CA SER A 70 7.66 14.07 2.80
C SER A 70 8.64 13.39 1.85
N THR A 71 8.32 12.18 1.40
CA THR A 71 9.09 11.46 0.36
C THR A 71 9.16 12.25 -0.96
N LEU A 72 8.18 13.12 -1.23
CA LEU A 72 8.19 14.01 -2.40
C LEU A 72 9.32 15.04 -2.34
N PHE A 73 9.68 15.50 -1.15
CA PHE A 73 10.81 16.43 -0.96
C PHE A 73 12.14 15.74 -1.22
N ILE A 74 12.28 14.48 -0.82
CA ILE A 74 13.44 13.63 -1.11
C ILE A 74 13.64 13.49 -2.63
N GLY A 75 12.57 13.55 -3.42
CA GLY A 75 12.60 13.51 -4.88
C GLY A 75 13.40 14.63 -5.56
N ILE A 76 13.74 15.71 -4.84
CA ILE A 76 14.53 16.83 -5.36
C ILE A 76 16.02 16.48 -5.47
N ASP A 77 16.50 15.57 -4.61
CA ASP A 77 17.90 15.17 -4.57
C ASP A 77 18.34 14.44 -5.84
N SER A 78 19.60 14.64 -6.25
CA SER A 78 20.15 14.06 -7.49
C SER A 78 20.38 12.56 -7.44
N ASN A 79 20.58 12.01 -6.24
CA ASN A 79 20.87 10.59 -6.06
C ASN A 79 19.58 9.81 -5.75
N LEU A 80 18.67 10.40 -4.98
CA LEU A 80 17.44 9.75 -4.52
C LEU A 80 16.25 9.97 -5.47
N GLY A 81 16.23 11.07 -6.22
CA GLY A 81 15.12 11.43 -7.10
C GLY A 81 14.83 10.44 -8.23
N PRO A 82 15.82 10.02 -9.03
CA PRO A 82 15.59 9.02 -10.09
C PRO A 82 15.09 7.67 -9.56
N ASN A 83 15.58 7.25 -8.39
CA ASN A 83 15.14 6.01 -7.74
C ASN A 83 13.68 6.11 -7.27
N LEU A 84 13.23 7.28 -6.82
CA LEU A 84 11.85 7.53 -6.47
C LEU A 84 10.91 7.44 -7.69
N VAL A 85 11.33 8.05 -8.80
CA VAL A 85 10.59 8.02 -10.07
C VAL A 85 10.46 6.58 -10.57
N MET A 86 11.52 5.79 -10.40
CA MET A 86 11.48 4.37 -10.70
C MET A 86 10.41 3.66 -9.87
N ILE A 87 10.46 3.74 -8.53
CA ILE A 87 9.48 3.10 -7.61
C ILE A 87 8.05 3.44 -8.03
N ARG A 88 7.73 4.73 -8.24
CA ARG A 88 6.39 5.18 -8.63
C ARG A 88 5.92 4.59 -9.96
N LYS A 89 6.82 4.33 -10.90
CA LYS A 89 6.43 3.74 -12.19
C LYS A 89 6.27 2.22 -12.09
N MET A 90 6.93 1.58 -11.14
CA MET A 90 6.79 0.15 -10.86
C MET A 90 5.45 -0.21 -10.20
N THR A 91 4.84 0.71 -9.44
CA THR A 91 3.63 0.41 -8.64
C THR A 91 2.42 0.03 -9.48
N ASN A 92 2.32 0.48 -10.73
CA ASN A 92 1.20 0.13 -11.60
C ASN A 92 1.23 -1.36 -11.99
N ASN A 93 2.42 -1.90 -12.26
CA ASN A 93 2.58 -3.33 -12.59
C ASN A 93 2.48 -4.21 -11.33
N LEU A 94 2.88 -3.67 -10.18
CA LEU A 94 2.80 -4.30 -8.86
C LEU A 94 1.35 -4.58 -8.40
N LEU A 95 0.40 -3.71 -8.76
CA LEU A 95 -0.98 -3.77 -8.27
C LEU A 95 -1.67 -5.09 -8.65
N LEU A 96 -1.52 -5.54 -9.90
CA LEU A 96 -2.08 -6.82 -10.36
C LEU A 96 -1.52 -8.00 -9.56
N PHE A 97 -0.24 -7.93 -9.22
CA PHE A 97 0.41 -8.99 -8.44
C PHE A 97 -0.11 -9.06 -7.00
N ILE A 98 -0.29 -7.90 -6.36
CA ILE A 98 -0.90 -7.83 -5.03
C ILE A 98 -2.32 -8.41 -5.05
N ILE A 99 -3.13 -8.15 -6.08
CA ILE A 99 -4.46 -8.74 -6.21
C ILE A 99 -4.38 -10.27 -6.23
N ILE A 100 -3.45 -10.84 -7.00
CA ILE A 100 -3.23 -12.29 -7.06
C ILE A 100 -2.83 -12.83 -5.69
N ILE A 101 -1.87 -12.21 -4.99
CA ILE A 101 -1.47 -12.61 -3.63
C ILE A 101 -2.69 -12.61 -2.69
N ILE A 102 -3.50 -11.55 -2.72
CA ILE A 102 -4.69 -11.43 -1.86
C ILE A 102 -5.66 -12.59 -2.10
N ILE A 103 -5.89 -12.99 -3.35
CA ILE A 103 -6.75 -14.14 -3.69
C ILE A 103 -6.21 -15.43 -3.05
N PHE A 104 -4.90 -15.67 -3.12
CA PHE A 104 -4.27 -16.84 -2.50
C PHE A 104 -4.31 -16.80 -0.97
N ILE A 105 -4.12 -15.62 -0.35
CA ILE A 105 -4.25 -15.43 1.10
C ILE A 105 -5.67 -15.77 1.56
N PHE A 106 -6.70 -15.27 0.88
CA PHE A 106 -8.10 -15.58 1.22
C PHE A 106 -8.43 -17.05 1.03
N GLY A 107 -8.00 -17.65 -0.10
CA GLY A 107 -8.25 -19.06 -0.39
C GLY A 107 -7.67 -19.99 0.68
N TYR A 108 -6.43 -19.75 1.09
CA TYR A 108 -5.80 -20.52 2.16
C TYR A 108 -6.38 -20.22 3.54
N GLY A 109 -6.62 -18.95 3.87
CA GLY A 109 -7.17 -18.58 5.18
C GLY A 109 -8.54 -19.20 5.44
N ILE A 110 -9.43 -19.20 4.45
CA ILE A 110 -10.77 -19.81 4.57
C ILE A 110 -10.67 -21.33 4.67
N THR A 111 -9.84 -21.96 3.82
CA THR A 111 -9.71 -23.42 3.77
C THR A 111 -9.06 -23.97 5.04
N SER A 112 -7.94 -23.39 5.48
CA SER A 112 -7.23 -23.81 6.70
C SER A 112 -8.13 -23.72 7.94
N ARG A 113 -8.93 -22.65 8.06
CA ARG A 113 -9.89 -22.49 9.16
C ARG A 113 -11.03 -23.48 9.09
N SER A 114 -11.56 -23.73 7.90
CA SER A 114 -12.61 -24.74 7.70
C SER A 114 -12.16 -26.14 8.11
N MET A 115 -10.88 -26.48 7.97
CA MET A 115 -10.34 -27.80 8.31
C MET A 115 -9.99 -27.95 9.80
N ILE A 116 -9.47 -26.90 10.44
CA ILE A 116 -8.95 -26.97 11.83
C ILE A 116 -10.01 -26.57 12.86
N ALA A 117 -10.93 -25.66 12.54
CA ALA A 117 -11.90 -25.08 13.47
C ALA A 117 -13.32 -25.19 12.92
N TYR A 118 -13.80 -26.43 12.76
CA TYR A 118 -15.17 -26.70 12.34
C TYR A 118 -16.18 -26.18 13.38
N ASN A 119 -17.10 -25.30 12.94
CA ASN A 119 -18.30 -24.90 13.66
C ASN A 119 -18.14 -24.04 14.95
N THR A 120 -17.09 -23.22 15.07
CA THR A 120 -16.91 -22.31 16.24
C THR A 120 -16.86 -20.82 15.89
N ILE A 121 -17.26 -20.43 14.68
CA ILE A 121 -17.09 -19.04 14.21
C ILE A 121 -18.35 -18.22 14.50
N ASP A 122 -18.23 -17.29 15.43
CA ASP A 122 -19.10 -16.11 15.45
C ASP A 122 -18.73 -15.23 14.25
N PHE A 123 -19.72 -14.84 13.42
CA PHE A 123 -19.54 -13.98 12.23
C PHE A 123 -19.21 -12.52 12.57
N ASN A 124 -18.30 -12.31 13.53
CA ASN A 124 -17.78 -11.00 13.88
C ASN A 124 -16.62 -10.64 12.95
N SER A 125 -16.64 -9.44 12.36
CA SER A 125 -15.58 -8.95 11.46
C SER A 125 -14.19 -8.98 12.10
N ARG A 126 -14.11 -8.75 13.42
CA ARG A 126 -12.86 -8.84 14.19
C ARG A 126 -12.34 -10.27 14.33
N ALA A 127 -13.24 -11.24 14.54
CA ALA A 127 -12.87 -12.65 14.63
C ALA A 127 -12.41 -13.16 13.26
N PHE A 128 -13.12 -12.78 12.20
CA PHE A 128 -12.76 -13.11 10.82
C PHE A 128 -11.33 -12.64 10.49
N LEU A 129 -10.99 -11.36 10.71
CA LEU A 129 -9.64 -10.85 10.43
C LEU A 129 -8.57 -11.55 11.27
N ARG A 130 -8.85 -11.76 12.55
CA ARG A 130 -7.89 -12.36 13.49
C ARG A 130 -7.59 -13.81 13.16
N GLU A 131 -8.61 -14.56 12.74
CA GLU A 131 -8.52 -15.99 12.62
C GLU A 131 -8.20 -16.42 11.19
N ILE A 132 -8.80 -15.77 10.18
CA ILE A 132 -8.61 -16.14 8.77
C ILE A 132 -7.45 -15.34 8.14
N PHE A 133 -7.46 -14.01 8.28
CA PHE A 133 -6.56 -13.16 7.50
C PHE A 133 -5.14 -13.09 8.09
N TYR A 134 -4.99 -12.82 9.38
CA TYR A 134 -3.65 -12.65 9.97
C TYR A 134 -2.75 -13.88 9.84
N PRO A 135 -3.20 -15.11 10.12
CA PRO A 135 -2.33 -16.28 10.00
C PRO A 135 -1.91 -16.53 8.56
N ALA A 136 -2.83 -16.41 7.60
CA ALA A 136 -2.53 -16.52 6.18
C ALA A 136 -1.53 -15.44 5.72
N TYR A 137 -1.65 -14.21 6.22
CA TYR A 137 -0.70 -13.14 5.94
C TYR A 137 0.70 -13.41 6.52
N TYR A 138 0.81 -13.80 7.78
CA TYR A 138 2.10 -14.14 8.40
C TYR A 138 2.76 -15.35 7.73
N PHE A 139 1.94 -16.27 7.20
CA PHE A 139 2.42 -17.41 6.43
C PHE A 139 3.11 -16.98 5.13
N VAL A 140 2.58 -15.97 4.42
CA VAL A 140 3.24 -15.38 3.24
C VAL A 140 4.57 -14.72 3.61
N LEU A 141 4.67 -14.17 4.82
CA LEU A 141 5.93 -13.61 5.34
C LEU A 141 6.95 -14.68 5.79
N GLY A 142 6.57 -15.96 5.78
CA GLY A 142 7.44 -17.07 6.17
C GLY A 142 7.39 -17.43 7.65
N SER A 143 6.46 -16.87 8.44
CA SER A 143 6.22 -17.30 9.82
C SER A 143 5.14 -18.38 9.86
N PHE A 144 5.53 -19.61 10.23
CA PHE A 144 4.63 -20.78 10.26
C PHE A 144 4.47 -21.40 11.66
N ASP A 145 5.21 -20.92 12.67
CA ASP A 145 5.27 -21.52 14.01
C ASP A 145 3.89 -21.67 14.66
N GLY A 146 3.10 -20.59 14.64
CA GLY A 146 1.80 -20.57 15.29
C GLY A 146 0.73 -21.44 14.61
N GLU A 147 0.95 -21.85 13.36
CA GLU A 147 0.06 -22.78 12.67
C GLU A 147 0.52 -24.24 12.80
N LEU A 148 1.84 -24.47 12.81
CA LEU A 148 2.42 -25.79 13.10
C LEU A 148 2.03 -26.28 14.51
N GLU A 149 2.03 -25.38 15.50
CA GLU A 149 1.63 -25.68 16.87
C GLU A 149 0.15 -26.09 16.97
N LYS A 150 -0.75 -25.34 16.30
CA LYS A 150 -2.19 -25.66 16.26
C LYS A 150 -2.43 -27.03 15.65
N LEU A 151 -1.66 -27.38 14.62
CA LEU A 151 -1.77 -28.65 13.93
C LEU A 151 -1.32 -29.82 14.81
N ASN A 152 -0.21 -29.66 15.54
CA ASN A 152 0.28 -30.68 16.48
C ASN A 152 -0.62 -30.85 17.71
N SER A 153 -1.40 -29.83 18.07
CA SER A 153 -2.28 -29.85 19.26
C SER A 153 -3.59 -30.63 19.08
N LYS A 154 -4.02 -30.94 17.84
CA LYS A 154 -5.31 -31.59 17.55
C LYS A 154 -5.13 -33.00 16.94
N PRO A 155 -5.63 -34.07 17.58
CA PRO A 155 -5.30 -35.45 17.21
C PRO A 155 -6.32 -36.06 16.23
N GLU A 156 -6.72 -35.35 15.18
CA GLU A 156 -7.55 -35.94 14.11
C GLU A 156 -6.67 -36.34 12.92
N ALA A 157 -6.45 -37.64 12.75
CA ALA A 157 -5.49 -38.18 11.79
C ALA A 157 -5.81 -37.87 10.31
N SER A 158 -7.09 -37.76 9.95
CA SER A 158 -7.52 -37.51 8.56
C SER A 158 -7.37 -36.04 8.15
N THR A 159 -7.68 -35.10 9.05
CA THR A 159 -7.50 -33.66 8.81
C THR A 159 -6.02 -33.28 8.84
N HIS A 160 -5.21 -33.99 9.63
CA HIS A 160 -3.77 -33.73 9.75
C HIS A 160 -2.99 -33.87 8.44
N ILE A 161 -3.22 -34.92 7.66
CA ILE A 161 -2.51 -35.12 6.39
C ILE A 161 -2.95 -34.06 5.36
N ALA A 162 -4.25 -33.81 5.28
CA ALA A 162 -4.81 -32.86 4.32
C ALA A 162 -4.36 -31.41 4.60
N THR A 163 -4.27 -31.00 5.86
CA THR A 163 -3.73 -29.67 6.23
C THR A 163 -2.23 -29.56 5.94
N HIS A 164 -1.42 -30.60 6.20
CA HIS A 164 0.00 -30.61 5.81
C HIS A 164 0.18 -30.43 4.30
N ILE A 165 -0.63 -31.13 3.49
CA ILE A 165 -0.61 -30.98 2.03
C ILE A 165 -1.00 -29.56 1.62
N LEU A 166 -2.04 -28.99 2.22
CA LEU A 166 -2.46 -27.61 1.97
C LEU A 166 -1.34 -26.60 2.30
N PHE A 167 -0.63 -26.79 3.42
CA PHE A 167 0.51 -25.95 3.81
C PHE A 167 1.64 -26.04 2.80
N ALA A 168 2.03 -27.26 2.41
CA ALA A 168 3.08 -27.48 1.41
C ALA A 168 2.72 -26.83 0.07
N PHE A 169 1.47 -26.99 -0.38
CA PHE A 169 0.98 -26.36 -1.60
C PHE A 169 1.04 -24.83 -1.51
N HIS A 170 0.57 -24.24 -0.41
CA HIS A 170 0.61 -22.79 -0.24
C HIS A 170 2.05 -22.24 -0.19
N MET A 171 2.96 -22.91 0.52
CA MET A 171 4.39 -22.53 0.55
C MET A 171 4.99 -22.54 -0.86
N LEU A 172 4.71 -23.58 -1.64
CA LEU A 172 5.25 -23.71 -2.99
C LEU A 172 4.70 -22.61 -3.91
N PHE A 173 3.39 -22.42 -3.96
CA PHE A 173 2.79 -21.47 -4.89
C PHE A 173 3.00 -20.02 -4.48
N VAL A 174 2.85 -19.68 -3.21
CA VAL A 174 2.95 -18.28 -2.77
C VAL A 174 4.41 -17.91 -2.49
N ASN A 175 5.08 -18.63 -1.59
CA ASN A 175 6.39 -18.21 -1.09
C ASN A 175 7.52 -18.54 -2.06
N ILE A 176 7.46 -19.68 -2.75
CA ILE A 176 8.52 -20.07 -3.70
C ILE A 176 8.22 -19.55 -5.11
N LEU A 177 6.99 -19.64 -5.60
CA LEU A 177 6.69 -19.26 -6.98
C LEU A 177 6.30 -17.77 -7.09
N LEU A 178 5.24 -17.33 -6.42
CA LEU A 178 4.72 -15.98 -6.60
C LEU A 178 5.69 -14.92 -6.08
N VAL A 179 6.19 -15.03 -4.84
CA VAL A 179 7.11 -14.03 -4.29
C VAL A 179 8.40 -13.94 -5.12
N ASN A 180 8.97 -15.06 -5.58
CA ASN A 180 10.16 -15.01 -6.44
C ASN A 180 9.87 -14.44 -7.82
N LEU A 181 8.69 -14.71 -8.39
CA LEU A 181 8.27 -14.10 -9.64
C LEU A 181 8.08 -12.59 -9.48
N LEU A 182 7.56 -12.14 -8.35
CA LEU A 182 7.42 -10.72 -8.02
C LEU A 182 8.78 -10.02 -7.95
N ILE A 183 9.73 -10.62 -7.23
CA ILE A 183 11.10 -10.11 -7.14
C ILE A 183 11.74 -10.07 -8.54
N GLY A 184 11.55 -11.11 -9.35
CA GLY A 184 12.03 -11.17 -10.73
C GLY A 184 11.43 -10.08 -11.62
N LEU A 185 10.12 -9.87 -11.54
CA LEU A 185 9.41 -8.84 -12.29
C LEU A 185 9.84 -7.43 -11.87
N PHE A 186 10.08 -7.20 -10.58
CA PHE A 186 10.67 -5.95 -10.11
C PHE A 186 12.07 -5.75 -10.66
N SER A 187 12.94 -6.74 -10.56
CA SER A 187 14.30 -6.62 -11.12
C SER A 187 14.27 -6.25 -12.60
N PHE A 188 13.46 -6.96 -13.40
CA PHE A 188 13.26 -6.66 -14.82
C PHE A 188 12.75 -5.23 -15.04
N THR A 189 11.66 -4.85 -14.37
CA THR A 189 11.05 -3.53 -14.56
C THR A 189 11.97 -2.39 -14.08
N ILE A 190 12.81 -2.64 -13.05
CA ILE A 190 13.82 -1.67 -12.56
C ILE A 190 14.78 -1.38 -13.71
N THR A 191 15.34 -2.44 -14.31
CA THR A 191 16.32 -2.29 -15.39
C THR A 191 15.74 -1.61 -16.63
N ASP A 192 14.49 -1.92 -16.99
CA ASP A 192 13.81 -1.32 -18.13
C ASP A 192 13.57 0.19 -17.92
N ILE A 193 13.09 0.57 -16.74
CA ILE A 193 12.70 1.95 -16.42
C ILE A 193 13.90 2.83 -16.07
N GLN A 194 15.03 2.27 -15.61
CA GLN A 194 16.18 3.01 -15.10
C GLN A 194 16.71 4.08 -16.07
N THR A 195 16.73 3.79 -17.36
CA THR A 195 17.21 4.73 -18.40
C THR A 195 16.23 5.89 -18.60
N GLN A 196 14.93 5.61 -18.60
CA GLN A 196 13.86 6.60 -18.77
C GLN A 196 13.62 7.44 -17.51
N ALA A 197 13.83 6.86 -16.32
CA ALA A 197 13.59 7.51 -15.04
C ALA A 197 14.45 8.76 -14.86
N ARG A 198 15.71 8.76 -15.32
CA ARG A 198 16.60 9.93 -15.24
C ARG A 198 16.09 11.12 -16.06
N TYR A 199 15.60 10.87 -17.28
CA TYR A 199 15.03 11.91 -18.14
C TYR A 199 13.75 12.48 -17.54
N ILE A 200 12.85 11.61 -17.05
CA ILE A 200 11.61 12.02 -16.38
C ILE A 200 11.92 12.85 -15.13
N TRP A 201 12.88 12.42 -14.31
CA TRP A 201 13.30 13.16 -13.12
C TRP A 201 13.90 14.52 -13.46
N ALA A 202 14.77 14.61 -14.47
CA ALA A 202 15.36 15.87 -14.89
C ALA A 202 14.30 16.87 -15.38
N TYR A 203 13.31 16.38 -16.15
CA TYR A 203 12.16 17.18 -16.57
C TYR A 203 11.34 17.69 -15.37
N ASP A 204 11.05 16.81 -14.41
CA ASP A 204 10.33 17.16 -13.17
C ASP A 204 11.08 18.22 -12.36
N ARG A 205 12.40 18.05 -12.21
CA ARG A 205 13.27 19.00 -11.49
C ARG A 205 13.27 20.39 -12.13
N CYS A 206 13.36 20.47 -13.46
CA CYS A 206 13.29 21.75 -14.17
C CYS A 206 11.98 22.49 -13.90
N ASN A 207 10.86 21.77 -13.89
CA ASN A 207 9.57 22.38 -13.59
C ASN A 207 9.48 22.83 -12.14
N ILE A 208 10.03 22.06 -11.20
CA ILE A 208 10.10 22.43 -9.78
C ILE A 208 10.89 23.73 -9.60
N ILE A 209 12.09 23.82 -10.16
CA ILE A 209 12.95 25.02 -10.08
C ILE A 209 12.20 26.25 -10.61
N ARG A 210 11.59 26.14 -11.80
CA ARG A 210 10.79 27.22 -12.39
C ARG A 210 9.68 27.70 -11.45
N THR A 211 9.02 26.80 -10.73
CA THR A 211 7.96 27.18 -9.77
C THR A 211 8.49 27.81 -8.49
N TYR A 212 9.69 27.45 -8.03
CA TYR A 212 10.31 28.11 -6.87
C TYR A 212 10.81 29.51 -7.23
N THR A 213 11.40 29.71 -8.41
CA THR A 213 11.85 31.03 -8.87
C THR A 213 10.69 32.03 -9.05
N ALA A 214 9.49 31.55 -9.34
CA ALA A 214 8.30 32.38 -9.51
C ALA A 214 7.61 32.76 -8.18
N ARG A 215 8.05 32.22 -7.03
CA ARG A 215 7.48 32.54 -5.72
C ARG A 215 8.17 33.76 -5.11
N PRO A 216 7.44 34.63 -4.39
CA PRO A 216 8.05 35.72 -3.66
C PRO A 216 9.02 35.18 -2.58
N ALA A 217 10.09 35.94 -2.34
CA ALA A 217 11.10 35.65 -1.33
C ALA A 217 10.58 35.75 0.10
#